data_AF-A0A3Q2P6S6-F1
#
_entry.id   AF-A0A3Q2P6S6-F1
#
_cell.length_a   1.000
_cell.length_b   1.000
_cell.length_c   1.000
_cell.angle_alpha   90.00
_cell.angle_beta   90.00
_cell.angle_gamma   90.00
#
_symmetry.space_group_name_H-M   'P 1'
#
loop_
_entity.id
_entity.type
_entity.pdbx_description
1 polymer ?
#
loop_
_entity_poly.entity_id
_entity_poly.type
_entity_poly.pdbx_seq_one_letter_code
_entity_poly.pdbx_strand_id
1 'polypeptide(L)'
;MVKRPAGASQAAEPGSHRATGSVMESWKEERTRSLEDNEMSLPSLAAAYTTILRGLGEDPQRQGLLKTPWRAATAMQFFTKGYQEKIIGDLSDFPFNTKSRKILF
;
A
#
# COMPACT_ATOMS: atom_id res chain seq x y z
N MET A 1 11.32 7.22 -73.27
CA MET A 1 11.61 8.57 -73.76
C MET A 1 10.71 9.55 -73.00
N VAL A 2 11.31 10.28 -72.04
CA VAL A 2 10.94 11.59 -71.48
C VAL A 2 9.44 11.96 -71.35
N LYS A 3 8.95 12.20 -70.12
CA LYS A 3 8.78 13.56 -69.52
C LYS A 3 8.11 13.49 -68.14
N ARG A 4 8.80 13.95 -67.09
CA ARG A 4 8.18 14.56 -65.88
C ARG A 4 8.08 16.07 -66.18
N PRO A 5 7.12 16.88 -65.65
CA PRO A 5 7.15 17.25 -64.22
C PRO A 5 5.85 17.78 -63.54
N ALA A 6 5.99 18.00 -62.23
CA ALA A 6 5.45 19.08 -61.40
C ALA A 6 4.01 19.01 -60.81
N GLY A 7 3.93 19.34 -59.51
CA GLY A 7 2.69 19.68 -58.77
C GLY A 7 2.50 18.79 -57.53
N ALA A 8 3.21 19.00 -56.42
CA ALA A 8 2.92 19.97 -55.35
C ALA A 8 1.79 19.54 -54.39
N SER A 9 2.21 19.16 -53.17
CA SER A 9 1.60 19.36 -51.84
C SER A 9 2.54 18.60 -50.87
N GLN A 10 3.52 19.19 -50.19
CA GLN A 10 3.42 20.15 -49.06
C GLN A 10 2.22 19.82 -48.16
N ALA A 11 2.34 19.59 -46.85
CA ALA A 11 3.42 19.86 -45.92
C ALA A 11 3.28 18.94 -44.68
N ALA A 12 4.37 18.87 -43.92
CA ALA A 12 4.52 18.11 -42.70
C ALA A 12 3.46 18.46 -41.63
N GLU A 13 2.88 17.43 -41.04
CA GLU A 13 2.10 17.52 -39.80
C GLU A 13 2.93 18.17 -38.69
N PRO A 14 2.44 19.23 -38.03
CA PRO A 14 3.14 19.84 -36.90
C PRO A 14 3.03 18.91 -35.69
N GLY A 15 4.19 18.49 -35.19
CA GLY A 15 4.32 17.78 -33.91
C GLY A 15 3.66 18.59 -32.80
N SER A 16 2.46 18.15 -32.40
CA SER A 16 1.78 18.64 -31.22
C SER A 16 2.40 17.95 -30.00
N HIS A 17 3.24 18.73 -29.35
CA HIS A 17 3.85 18.61 -28.03
C HIS A 17 3.09 17.63 -27.14
N ARG A 18 3.74 16.49 -26.89
CA ARG A 18 3.40 15.55 -25.82
C ARG A 18 3.15 16.38 -24.55
N ALA A 19 1.91 16.42 -24.09
CA ALA A 19 1.57 17.02 -22.81
C ALA A 19 2.17 16.16 -21.69
N THR A 20 3.48 16.32 -21.47
CA THR A 20 4.18 15.91 -20.26
C THR A 20 3.82 16.95 -19.20
N GLY A 21 2.69 16.77 -18.53
CA GLY A 21 2.22 17.81 -17.62
C GLY A 21 0.94 17.49 -16.87
N SER A 22 0.94 16.37 -16.15
CA SER A 22 0.15 16.22 -14.91
C SER A 22 0.70 15.05 -14.10
N VAL A 23 2.01 15.10 -13.81
CA VAL A 23 2.69 14.15 -12.89
C VAL A 23 3.08 14.85 -11.57
N MET A 24 2.76 16.13 -11.41
CA MET A 24 2.93 16.92 -10.19
C MET A 24 1.56 17.52 -9.88
N GLU A 25 0.89 17.33 -8.74
CA GLU A 25 1.36 17.17 -7.37
C GLU A 25 0.38 16.24 -6.63
N SER A 26 0.70 14.95 -6.50
CA SER A 26 0.07 14.11 -5.48
C SER A 26 1.12 13.84 -4.43
N TRP A 27 1.48 14.89 -3.68
CA TRP A 27 1.99 14.71 -2.33
C TRP A 27 0.84 14.10 -1.55
N LYS A 28 0.72 12.78 -1.70
CA LYS A 28 -0.14 11.92 -0.92
C LYS A 28 0.20 12.26 0.52
N GLU A 29 -0.74 12.94 1.17
CA GLU A 29 -0.94 12.86 2.60
C GLU A 29 -0.45 11.47 3.05
N GLU A 30 0.58 11.42 3.90
CA GLU A 30 1.06 10.17 4.45
C GLU A 30 -0.04 9.62 5.36
N ARG A 31 -0.99 8.94 4.71
CA ARG A 31 -2.19 8.42 5.32
C ARG A 31 -1.79 7.10 5.95
N THR A 32 -1.81 7.09 7.28
CA THR A 32 -1.67 5.85 8.03
C THR A 32 -2.79 4.90 7.60
N ARG A 33 -2.48 3.60 7.59
CA ARG A 33 -3.46 2.56 7.26
C ARG A 33 -4.72 2.74 8.12
N SER A 34 -5.91 2.74 7.54
CA SER A 34 -7.17 2.93 8.28
C SER A 34 -7.79 1.60 8.74
N LEU A 35 -8.87 1.68 9.52
CA LEU A 35 -9.66 0.51 9.90
C LEU A 35 -10.41 -0.07 8.70
N GLU A 36 -10.93 0.78 7.81
CA GLU A 36 -11.56 0.35 6.57
C GLU A 36 -10.57 -0.40 5.67
N ASP A 37 -9.30 0.05 5.61
CA ASP A 37 -8.24 -0.67 4.90
C ASP A 37 -8.01 -2.08 5.47
N ASN A 38 -8.12 -2.25 6.80
CA ASN A 38 -8.03 -3.57 7.43
C ASN A 38 -9.20 -4.46 7.00
N GLU A 39 -10.42 -3.96 7.03
CA GLU A 39 -11.61 -4.74 6.66
C GLU A 39 -11.56 -5.16 5.18
N MET A 40 -11.18 -4.23 4.31
CA MET A 40 -11.04 -4.46 2.87
C MET A 40 -9.92 -5.46 2.54
N SER A 41 -8.82 -5.45 3.30
CA SER A 41 -7.67 -6.34 3.08
C SER A 41 -7.78 -7.71 3.77
N LEU A 42 -8.68 -7.88 4.74
CA LEU A 42 -8.78 -9.12 5.52
C LEU A 42 -9.07 -10.36 4.65
N PRO A 43 -10.02 -10.33 3.68
CA PRO A 43 -10.31 -11.50 2.84
C PRO A 43 -9.13 -11.90 1.95
N SER A 44 -8.42 -10.91 1.38
CA SER A 44 -7.26 -11.20 0.51
C SER A 44 -6.09 -11.78 1.31
N LEU A 45 -5.88 -11.29 2.54
CA LEU A 45 -4.87 -11.82 3.44
C LEU A 45 -5.21 -13.24 3.91
N ALA A 46 -6.48 -13.53 4.22
CA ALA A 46 -6.93 -14.89 4.52
C ALA A 46 -6.76 -15.84 3.31
N ALA A 47 -7.03 -15.38 2.09
CA ALA A 47 -6.76 -16.16 0.89
C ALA A 47 -5.26 -16.46 0.74
N ALA A 48 -4.37 -15.50 0.99
CA ALA A 48 -2.93 -15.70 0.98
C ALA A 48 -2.49 -16.75 2.02
N TYR A 49 -3.03 -16.71 3.24
CA TYR A 49 -2.75 -17.74 4.25
C TYR A 49 -3.24 -19.14 3.84
N THR A 50 -4.36 -19.23 3.12
CA THR A 50 -4.82 -20.50 2.55
C THR A 50 -3.81 -21.05 1.55
N THR A 51 -3.25 -20.18 0.70
CA THR A 51 -2.17 -20.55 -0.24
C THR A 51 -0.92 -21.01 0.48
N ILE A 52 -0.51 -20.32 1.56
CA ILE A 52 0.63 -20.72 2.38
C ILE A 52 0.43 -22.13 2.96
N LEU A 53 -0.74 -22.42 3.54
CA LEU A 53 -1.05 -23.75 4.08
C LEU A 53 -0.91 -24.84 3.02
N ARG A 54 -1.46 -24.62 1.82
CA ARG A 54 -1.29 -25.56 0.69
C ARG A 54 0.17 -25.72 0.28
N GLY A 55 0.93 -24.63 0.24
CA GLY A 55 2.37 -24.65 -0.07
C GLY A 55 3.20 -25.44 0.93
N LEU A 56 2.74 -25.55 2.18
CA LEU A 56 3.34 -26.40 3.22
C LEU A 56 2.91 -27.88 3.13
N GLY A 57 2.07 -28.24 2.17
CA GLY A 57 1.50 -29.59 2.05
C GLY A 57 0.34 -29.87 3.01
N GLU A 58 -0.21 -28.85 3.65
CA GLU A 58 -1.34 -28.98 4.56
C GLU A 58 -2.68 -28.95 3.82
N ASP A 59 -3.69 -29.62 4.37
CA ASP A 59 -5.07 -29.54 3.88
C ASP A 59 -5.86 -28.44 4.61
N PRO A 60 -6.19 -27.30 3.96
CA PRO A 60 -6.96 -26.23 4.60
C PRO A 60 -8.41 -26.62 4.93
N GLN A 61 -8.94 -27.71 4.38
CA GLN A 61 -10.30 -28.20 4.65
C GLN A 61 -10.40 -29.04 5.92
N ARG A 62 -9.28 -29.45 6.54
CA ARG A 62 -9.32 -30.18 7.81
C ARG A 62 -9.93 -29.32 8.91
N GLN A 63 -10.70 -29.94 9.80
CA GLN A 63 -11.46 -29.26 10.87
C GLN A 63 -10.60 -28.24 11.65
N GLY A 64 -9.35 -28.60 11.97
CA GLY A 64 -8.42 -27.74 12.70
C GLY A 64 -7.86 -26.54 11.93
N LEU A 65 -8.01 -26.49 10.59
CA LEU A 65 -7.51 -25.38 9.76
C LEU A 65 -8.59 -24.51 9.13
N LEU A 66 -9.86 -24.91 9.15
CA LEU A 66 -10.94 -24.14 8.51
C LEU A 66 -10.94 -22.65 8.89
N LYS A 67 -10.62 -22.33 10.16
CA LYS A 67 -10.55 -20.95 10.66
C LYS A 67 -9.15 -20.36 10.69
N THR A 68 -8.11 -21.15 10.42
CA THR A 68 -6.72 -20.70 10.52
C THR A 68 -6.38 -19.56 9.57
N PRO A 69 -6.81 -19.55 8.30
CA PRO A 69 -6.49 -18.43 7.41
C PRO A 69 -6.99 -17.09 7.92
N TRP A 70 -8.22 -17.04 8.43
CA TRP A 70 -8.80 -15.83 9.04
C TRP A 70 -8.10 -15.43 10.33
N ARG A 71 -7.85 -16.39 11.23
CA ARG A 71 -7.12 -16.13 12.48
C ARG A 71 -5.72 -15.58 12.22
N ALA A 72 -5.01 -16.14 11.25
CA ALA A 72 -3.68 -15.68 10.87
C ALA A 72 -3.72 -14.28 10.25
N ALA A 73 -4.68 -14.01 9.36
CA ALA A 73 -4.90 -12.69 8.78
C ALA A 73 -5.16 -11.63 9.86
N THR A 74 -6.09 -11.88 10.79
CA THR A 74 -6.39 -10.98 11.90
C THR A 74 -5.18 -10.79 12.83
N ALA A 75 -4.47 -11.86 13.17
CA ALA A 75 -3.26 -11.77 13.99
C ALA A 75 -2.18 -10.91 13.31
N MET A 76 -2.00 -11.06 12.00
CA MET A 76 -1.04 -10.26 11.25
C MET A 76 -1.43 -8.77 11.20
N GLN A 77 -2.71 -8.46 11.05
CA GLN A 77 -3.20 -7.07 11.17
C GLN A 77 -2.94 -6.50 12.56
N PHE A 78 -3.14 -7.29 13.61
CA PHE A 78 -2.84 -6.87 14.97
C PHE A 78 -1.35 -6.63 15.20
N PHE A 79 -0.47 -7.53 14.77
CA PHE A 79 0.98 -7.36 14.91
C PHE A 79 1.52 -6.18 14.10
N THR A 80 0.80 -5.75 13.07
CA THR A 80 1.16 -4.61 12.21
C THR A 80 0.30 -3.36 12.47
N LYS A 81 -0.44 -3.31 13.57
CA LYS A 81 -1.35 -2.18 13.88
C LYS A 81 -0.61 -0.86 14.11
N GLY A 82 0.67 -0.89 14.49
CA GLY A 82 1.47 0.31 14.71
C GLY A 82 1.64 1.20 13.46
N TYR A 83 1.45 0.66 12.24
CA TYR A 83 1.42 1.46 11.01
C TYR A 83 0.17 2.35 10.88
N GLN A 84 -0.83 2.14 11.73
CA GLN A 84 -2.06 2.92 11.81
C GLN A 84 -1.93 4.07 12.83
N GLU A 85 -1.02 3.92 13.80
CA GLU A 85 -0.86 4.79 14.96
C GLU A 85 0.12 5.93 14.65
N LYS A 86 -0.28 7.19 14.89
CA LYS A 86 0.64 8.34 14.92
C LYS A 86 1.00 8.63 16.38
N ILE A 87 2.29 8.77 16.67
CA ILE A 87 2.83 9.01 18.04
C ILE A 87 2.39 10.38 18.63
N ILE A 88 1.69 11.21 17.85
CA ILE A 88 1.45 12.63 18.13
C ILE A 88 0.56 12.84 19.39
N GLY A 89 -0.20 11.84 19.85
CA GLY A 89 -1.13 11.98 20.98
C GLY A 89 -0.61 11.57 22.36
N ASP A 90 0.13 10.46 22.45
CA ASP A 90 0.37 9.81 23.76
C ASP A 90 1.55 10.39 24.53
N LEU A 91 2.48 11.11 23.89
CA LEU A 91 3.64 11.68 24.57
C LEU A 91 3.36 13.05 25.19
N SER A 92 2.36 13.77 24.67
CA SER A 92 2.01 15.14 25.08
C SER A 92 1.50 15.24 26.52
N ASP A 93 0.79 14.21 26.99
CA ASP A 93 0.15 14.20 28.31
C ASP A 93 1.02 13.61 29.43
N PHE A 94 2.26 13.17 29.12
CA PHE A 94 3.24 12.82 30.14
C PHE A 94 4.08 14.05 30.49
N PRO A 95 3.81 14.74 31.62
CA PRO A 95 4.65 15.84 32.05
C PRO A 95 6.06 15.31 32.34
N PHE A 96 7.03 15.74 31.53
CA PHE A 96 8.44 15.45 31.76
C PHE A 96 8.89 16.15 33.05
N ASN A 97 8.83 15.44 34.17
CA ASN A 97 9.26 15.97 35.46
C ASN A 97 10.79 15.90 35.56
N THR A 98 11.43 17.04 35.34
CA THR A 98 12.89 17.23 35.40
C THR A 98 13.50 17.14 36.81
N LYS A 99 12.68 17.00 37.86
CA LYS A 99 13.14 17.12 39.26
C LYS A 99 13.60 15.83 39.93
N SER A 100 13.47 14.67 39.28
CA SER A 100 13.89 13.39 39.88
C SER A 100 14.96 12.71 39.04
N ARG A 101 16.22 13.16 39.19
CA ARG A 101 17.40 12.41 38.70
C ARG A 101 17.69 11.25 39.65
N LYS A 102 16.83 10.23 39.66
CA LYS A 102 17.19 8.91 40.18
C LYS A 102 17.02 7.92 39.05
N ILE A 103 18.15 7.49 38.51
CA ILE A 103 18.23 6.35 37.61
C ILE A 103 17.80 5.14 38.45
N LEU A 104 16.70 4.51 38.07
CA LEU A 104 16.27 3.23 38.61
C LEU A 104 17.25 2.18 38.05
N PHE A 105 18.20 1.77 38.88
CA PHE A 105 18.99 0.55 38.70
C PHE A 105 18.32 -0.60 39.45
#